data_AF-A0A5C7EX71-F1
#
_entry.id   AF-A0A5C7EX71-F1
#
_cell.length_a   1.000
_cell.length_b   1.000
_cell.length_c   1.000
_cell.angle_alpha   90.00
_cell.angle_beta   90.00
_cell.angle_gamma   90.00
#
_symmetry.space_group_name_H-M   'P 1'
#
loop_
_entity.id
_entity.type
_entity.pdbx_description
1 polymer ?
#
loop_
_entity_poly.entity_id
_entity_poly.type
_entity_poly.pdbx_seq_one_letter_code
_entity_poly.pdbx_strand_id
1 'polypeptide(L)'
;MKSIFTEKTLTPTSAELEKALGATFLIWKDLENFTTKTAPFTLAEWNFSGEKFGWSYRIKDKKRVLIYLLCGTDISKQPLFSIIKFSNNIKSTISKNL
;
A
#
# COMPACT_ATOMS: atom_id res chain seq x y z
N MET A 1 3.01 14.73 -1.27
CA MET A 1 2.86 13.75 -0.18
C MET A 1 4.25 13.31 0.26
N LYS A 2 4.57 13.44 1.55
CA LYS A 2 5.82 12.95 2.14
C LYS A 2 5.54 11.61 2.83
N SER A 3 6.38 10.61 2.61
CA SER A 3 6.22 9.31 3.29
C SER A 3 6.53 9.44 4.77
N ILE A 4 5.79 8.68 5.58
CA ILE A 4 6.01 8.59 7.03
C ILE A 4 7.29 7.79 7.32
N PHE A 5 7.65 6.86 6.43
CA PHE A 5 8.79 5.97 6.60
C PHE A 5 9.90 6.31 5.61
N THR A 6 10.92 7.04 6.06
CA THR A 6 12.03 7.53 5.20
C THR A 6 13.36 6.82 5.44
N GLU A 7 13.49 6.07 6.54
CA GLU A 7 14.73 5.38 6.90
C GLU A 7 14.92 4.11 6.08
N LYS A 8 15.89 4.11 5.14
CA LYS A 8 16.14 2.99 4.22
C LYS A 8 16.53 1.69 4.93
N THR A 9 17.15 1.77 6.10
CA THR A 9 17.64 0.60 6.85
C THR A 9 16.54 -0.04 7.71
N LEU A 10 15.40 0.63 7.88
CA LEU A 10 14.30 0.19 8.73
C LEU A 10 13.06 -0.07 7.88
N THR A 11 12.88 -1.33 7.50
CA THR A 11 11.64 -1.76 6.82
C THR A 11 10.46 -1.63 7.79
N PRO A 12 9.36 -0.95 7.41
CA PRO A 12 8.23 -0.75 8.33
C PRO A 12 7.58 -2.08 8.73
N THR A 13 7.27 -2.20 10.01
CA THR A 13 6.51 -3.33 10.56
C THR A 13 5.01 -3.07 10.47
N SER A 14 4.20 -4.14 10.61
CA SER A 14 2.75 -4.00 10.66
C SER A 14 2.27 -3.15 11.85
N ALA A 15 2.95 -3.24 12.99
CA ALA A 15 2.60 -2.46 14.18
C ALA A 15 2.92 -0.97 14.02
N GLU A 16 4.07 -0.64 13.39
CA GLU A 16 4.41 0.74 13.05
C GLU A 16 3.45 1.31 12.00
N LEU A 17 3.05 0.48 11.04
CA LEU A 17 2.05 0.83 10.03
C LEU A 17 0.68 1.13 10.65
N GLU A 18 0.20 0.28 11.56
CA GLU A 18 -1.05 0.47 12.29
C GLU A 18 -1.02 1.75 13.13
N LYS A 19 0.07 1.96 13.88
CA LYS A 19 0.26 3.17 14.67
C LYS A 19 0.31 4.43 13.79
N ALA A 20 0.96 4.33 12.62
CA ALA A 20 1.06 5.44 11.69
C ALA A 20 -0.29 5.78 11.05
N LEU A 21 -1.04 4.79 10.57
CA LEU A 21 -2.29 5.00 9.83
C LEU A 21 -3.54 5.16 10.69
N GLY A 22 -3.48 4.73 11.96
CA GLY A 22 -4.61 4.77 12.88
C GLY A 22 -5.84 4.08 12.30
N ALA A 23 -7.00 4.75 12.32
CA ALA A 23 -8.26 4.20 11.82
C ALA A 23 -8.22 3.76 10.34
N THR A 24 -7.36 4.37 9.53
CA THR A 24 -7.25 4.03 8.09
C THR A 24 -6.47 2.73 7.84
N PHE A 25 -5.82 2.18 8.85
CA PHE A 25 -5.13 0.89 8.78
C PHE A 25 -6.07 -0.26 8.41
N LEU A 26 -7.33 -0.22 8.87
CA LEU A 26 -8.31 -1.25 8.54
C LEU A 26 -8.59 -1.29 7.04
N ILE A 27 -8.78 -0.13 6.41
CA ILE A 27 -9.00 -0.01 4.96
C ILE A 27 -7.78 -0.53 4.19
N TRP A 28 -6.58 -0.24 4.69
CA TRP A 28 -5.35 -0.79 4.12
C TRP A 28 -5.33 -2.33 4.13
N LYS A 29 -5.65 -2.93 5.29
CA LYS A 29 -5.72 -4.39 5.43
C LYS A 29 -6.81 -5.00 4.56
N ASP A 30 -7.95 -4.33 4.40
CA ASP A 30 -9.02 -4.77 3.50
C ASP A 30 -8.57 -4.77 2.04
N LEU A 31 -7.85 -3.74 1.60
CA LEU A 31 -7.28 -3.69 0.25
C LEU A 31 -6.26 -4.81 0.01
N GLU A 32 -5.40 -5.08 0.97
CA GLU A 32 -4.43 -6.18 0.90
C GLU A 32 -5.15 -7.54 0.82
N ASN A 33 -6.09 -7.78 1.72
CA ASN A 33 -6.88 -9.02 1.77
C ASN A 33 -7.70 -9.20 0.49
N PHE A 34 -8.33 -8.14 -0.01
CA PHE A 34 -9.10 -8.17 -1.25
C PHE A 34 -8.21 -8.55 -2.44
N THR A 35 -7.01 -7.97 -2.51
CA THR A 35 -6.09 -8.18 -3.63
C THR A 35 -5.53 -9.59 -3.64
N THR A 36 -5.12 -10.08 -2.47
CA THR A 36 -4.59 -11.45 -2.31
C THR A 36 -5.65 -12.50 -2.57
N LYS A 37 -6.91 -12.28 -2.16
CA LYS A 37 -8.05 -13.14 -2.52
C LYS A 37 -8.34 -13.13 -4.02
N THR A 38 -8.28 -11.97 -4.67
CA THR A 38 -8.61 -11.81 -6.09
C THR A 38 -7.50 -12.36 -7.01
N ALA A 39 -6.26 -12.28 -6.57
CA ALA A 39 -5.09 -12.73 -7.32
C ALA A 39 -4.21 -13.60 -6.41
N PRO A 40 -4.47 -14.92 -6.32
CA PRO A 40 -3.87 -15.79 -5.31
C PRO A 40 -2.34 -15.96 -5.45
N PHE A 41 -1.75 -15.56 -6.57
CA PHE A 41 -0.30 -15.61 -6.81
C PHE A 41 0.41 -14.27 -6.55
N THR A 42 -0.25 -13.35 -5.83
CA THR A 42 0.39 -12.09 -5.47
C THR A 42 1.36 -12.23 -4.32
N LEU A 43 2.48 -11.51 -4.42
CA LEU A 43 3.43 -11.30 -3.34
C LEU A 43 3.34 -9.85 -2.88
N ALA A 44 3.22 -9.66 -1.57
CA ALA A 44 3.22 -8.34 -0.96
C ALA A 44 4.60 -8.05 -0.36
N GLU A 45 5.18 -6.90 -0.68
CA GLU A 45 6.52 -6.52 -0.26
C GLU A 45 6.66 -5.03 0.02
N TRP A 46 7.58 -4.70 0.91
CA TRP A 46 8.07 -3.34 1.10
C TRP A 46 9.15 -3.01 0.08
N ASN A 47 9.06 -1.83 -0.51
CA ASN A 47 10.07 -1.31 -1.42
C ASN A 47 10.40 0.15 -1.09
N PHE A 48 11.65 0.42 -0.76
CA PHE A 48 12.18 1.76 -0.58
C PHE A 48 12.40 2.43 -1.95
N SER A 49 11.70 3.54 -2.21
CA SER A 49 11.73 4.24 -3.51
C SER A 49 12.63 5.49 -3.51
N GLY A 50 13.49 5.64 -2.49
CA GLY A 50 14.38 6.79 -2.30
C GLY A 50 13.87 7.78 -1.25
N GLU A 51 14.74 8.62 -0.70
CA GLU A 51 14.44 9.54 0.42
C GLU A 51 13.24 10.46 0.17
N LYS A 52 13.05 10.89 -1.09
CA LYS A 52 11.92 11.74 -1.48
C LYS A 52 10.55 11.05 -1.27
N PHE A 53 10.49 9.74 -1.44
CA PHE A 53 9.24 8.97 -1.44
C PHE A 53 9.16 7.91 -0.34
N GLY A 54 10.27 7.60 0.32
CA GLY A 54 10.36 6.63 1.41
C GLY A 54 9.96 5.21 1.00
N TRP A 55 9.45 4.47 1.99
CA TRP A 55 8.91 3.13 1.79
C TRP A 55 7.52 3.15 1.15
N SER A 56 7.33 2.22 0.22
CA SER A 56 6.05 1.91 -0.41
C SER A 56 5.74 0.44 -0.19
N TYR A 57 4.48 0.11 0.05
CA TYR A 57 4.02 -1.27 0.10
C TYR A 57 3.43 -1.64 -1.26
N ARG A 58 3.89 -2.76 -1.81
CA ARG A 58 3.56 -3.18 -3.17
C ARG A 58 3.02 -4.58 -3.14
N ILE A 59 1.84 -4.76 -3.74
CA ILE A 59 1.28 -6.08 -3.99
C ILE A 59 1.47 -6.36 -5.48
N LYS A 60 2.23 -7.39 -5.82
CA LYS A 60 2.62 -7.70 -7.21
C LYS A 60 2.26 -9.12 -7.61
N ASP A 61 1.88 -9.30 -8.87
CA ASP A 61 1.79 -10.60 -9.52
C ASP A 61 2.98 -10.75 -10.48
N LYS A 62 3.87 -11.69 -10.17
CA LYS A 62 5.13 -11.95 -10.90
C LYS A 62 5.95 -10.67 -11.10
N LYS A 63 5.85 -10.05 -12.29
CA LYS A 63 6.58 -8.83 -12.69
C LYS A 63 5.75 -7.55 -12.61
N ARG A 64 4.45 -7.63 -12.32
CA ARG A 64 3.53 -6.49 -12.37
C ARG A 64 3.05 -6.13 -10.98
N VAL A 65 3.30 -4.89 -10.56
CA VAL A 65 2.70 -4.36 -9.34
C VAL A 65 1.21 -4.07 -9.61
N LEU A 66 0.36 -4.70 -8.82
CA LEU A 66 -1.09 -4.57 -8.90
C LEU A 66 -1.58 -3.37 -8.08
N ILE A 67 -1.00 -3.17 -6.89
CA ILE A 67 -1.30 -2.05 -6.01
C ILE A 67 -0.01 -1.45 -5.47
N TYR A 68 0.06 -0.12 -5.49
CA TYR A 68 1.01 0.67 -4.73
C TYR A 68 0.28 1.36 -3.59
N LEU A 69 0.60 0.99 -2.36
CA LEU A 69 0.12 1.68 -1.17
C LEU A 69 1.26 2.50 -0.59
N LEU A 70 1.06 3.81 -0.54
CA LEU A 70 1.98 4.73 0.15
C LEU A 70 1.42 5.08 1.51
N CYS A 71 2.28 5.09 2.53
CA CYS A 71 1.98 5.69 3.82
C CYS A 71 2.55 7.10 3.85
N GLY A 72 1.68 8.10 3.80
CA GLY A 72 2.09 9.49 3.79
C GLY A 72 1.31 10.31 4.79
N THR A 73 1.64 11.59 4.81
CA THR A 73 0.82 12.59 5.50
C THR A 73 0.23 13.57 4.50
N ASP A 74 -0.96 14.07 4.82
CA ASP A 74 -1.58 15.20 4.12
C ASP A 74 -0.90 16.53 4.51
N ILE A 75 -1.38 17.64 3.96
CA ILE A 75 -0.85 18.99 4.26
C ILE A 75 -1.01 19.33 5.75
N SER A 76 -2.03 18.75 6.39
CA SER A 76 -2.35 18.90 7.82
C SER A 76 -1.54 17.96 8.73
N LYS A 77 -0.58 17.20 8.17
CA LYS A 77 0.20 16.14 8.85
C LYS A 77 -0.63 14.98 9.40
N GLN A 78 -1.87 14.83 8.96
CA GLN A 78 -2.69 13.67 9.28
C GLN A 78 -2.24 12.47 8.44
N PRO A 79 -2.22 11.25 9.01
CA PRO A 79 -1.91 10.05 8.26
C PRO A 79 -2.91 9.84 7.13
N LEU A 80 -2.38 9.63 5.93
CA LEU A 80 -3.16 9.33 4.75
C LEU A 80 -2.43 8.27 3.94
N PHE A 81 -3.16 7.27 3.47
CA PHE A 81 -2.63 6.37 2.47
C PHE A 81 -3.14 6.74 1.08
N SER A 82 -2.32 6.49 0.06
CA SER A 82 -2.71 6.72 -1.33
C SER A 82 -2.45 5.49 -2.18
N ILE A 83 -3.42 5.15 -3.04
CA ILE A 83 -3.29 4.14 -4.08
C ILE A 83 -2.77 4.83 -5.34
N ILE A 84 -1.49 4.69 -5.66
CA ILE A 84 -0.91 5.39 -6.83
C ILE A 84 -1.35 4.73 -8.13
N LYS A 85 -1.43 3.40 -8.13
CA LYS A 85 -1.78 2.62 -9.31
C LYS A 85 -2.48 1.36 -8.87
N PHE A 86 -3.60 1.11 -9.52
CA PHE A 86 -4.44 -0.06 -9.32
C PHE A 86 -4.64 -0.71 -10.69
N SER A 87 -4.17 -1.93 -10.86
CA SER A 87 -4.22 -2.63 -12.16
C SER A 87 -5.65 -2.82 -12.65
N ASN A 88 -5.90 -2.53 -13.93
CA ASN A 88 -7.22 -2.62 -14.56
C ASN A 88 -7.82 -4.04 -14.50
N ASN A 89 -6.98 -5.08 -14.44
CA ASN A 89 -7.47 -6.46 -14.27
C ASN A 89 -8.21 -6.65 -12.94
N ILE A 90 -7.78 -6.00 -11.86
CA ILE A 90 -8.49 -6.04 -10.58
C ILE A 90 -9.72 -5.12 -10.63
N LYS A 91 -9.64 -3.96 -11.30
CA LYS A 91 -10.80 -3.06 -11.45
C LYS A 91 -11.99 -3.78 -12.12
N SER A 92 -11.71 -4.61 -13.13
CA SER A 92 -12.76 -5.38 -13.81
C SER A 92 -13.40 -6.44 -12.91
N THR A 93 -12.67 -6.99 -11.94
CA THR A 93 -13.19 -7.96 -10.96
C THR A 93 -14.02 -7.27 -9.88
N ILE A 94 -13.63 -6.07 -9.43
CA ILE A 94 -14.46 -5.24 -8.54
C ILE A 94 -15.77 -4.86 -9.23
N SER A 95 -15.71 -4.41 -10.49
CA SER A 95 -16.90 -4.01 -11.26
C SER A 95 -17.87 -5.16 -11.55
N LYS A 96 -17.44 -6.43 -11.42
CA LYS A 96 -18.28 -7.61 -11.71
C LYS A 96 -18.89 -8.24 -10.45
N ASN A 97 -18.40 -7.87 -9.27
CA ASN A 97 -18.82 -8.40 -7.98
C ASN A 97 -19.54 -7.34 -7.11
N LEU A 98 -19.89 -6.20 -7.72
CA LEU A 98 -20.80 -5.17 -7.23
C LEU A 98 -21.98 -5.10 -8.21
#